data_AF-A0A944RVP0-F1
#
_entry.id   AF-A0A944RVP0-F1
#
_cell.length_a   1.000
_cell.length_b   1.000
_cell.length_c   1.000
_cell.angle_alpha   90.00
_cell.angle_beta   90.00
_cell.angle_gamma   90.00
#
_symmetry.space_group_name_H-M   'P 1'
#
loop_
_entity.id
_entity.type
_entity.pdbx_description
1 polymer ?
#
loop_
_entity_poly.entity_id
_entity_poly.type
_entity_poly.pdbx_seq_one_letter_code
_entity_poly.pdbx_strand_id
1 'polypeptide(L)'
;MFPSHWEILVIFLVVLLLFGARRIPEMAQGLGKGIREFRKAIKDVQEEVDVTGTMNGTTQTIPPPGGQVARQAPAPQAAQPQPQPAVAATPTETESSSEARS
;
A
#
# COMPACT_ATOMS: atom_id res chain seq x y z
N MET A 1 14.32 -19.22 12.32
CA MET A 1 13.94 -20.46 13.06
C MET A 1 12.87 -20.03 14.05
N PHE A 2 11.60 -20.11 13.66
CA PHE A 2 10.50 -19.67 14.52
C PHE A 2 10.17 -20.81 15.48
N PRO A 3 10.07 -20.53 16.79
CA PRO A 3 9.73 -21.55 17.78
C PRO A 3 8.40 -22.18 17.38
N SER A 4 8.38 -23.51 17.46
CA SER A 4 7.19 -24.27 17.15
C SER A 4 6.08 -23.86 18.12
N HIS A 5 4.83 -23.84 17.66
CA HIS A 5 3.69 -23.44 18.50
C HIS A 5 3.57 -24.28 19.79
N TRP A 6 4.24 -25.43 19.85
CA TRP A 6 4.32 -26.27 21.04
C TRP A 6 5.07 -25.64 22.22
N GLU A 7 6.12 -24.83 22.00
CA GLU A 7 6.80 -24.16 23.13
C GLU A 7 5.85 -23.21 23.88
N ILE A 8 5.02 -22.48 23.13
CA ILE A 8 4.02 -21.56 23.71
C ILE A 8 2.98 -22.36 24.52
N LEU A 9 2.53 -23.50 24.02
CA LEU A 9 1.57 -24.36 24.74
C LEU A 9 2.17 -24.91 26.04
N VAL A 10 3.44 -25.32 26.06
CA VAL A 10 4.12 -25.82 27.27
C VAL A 10 4.26 -24.71 28.31
N ILE A 11 4.70 -23.52 27.91
CA ILE A 11 4.82 -22.37 28.82
C ILE A 11 3.45 -22.01 29.40
N PHE A 12 2.42 -21.97 28.55
CA PHE A 12 1.05 -21.69 28.99
C PHE A 12 0.59 -22.72 30.02
N LEU A 13 0.83 -24.02 29.77
CA LEU A 13 0.49 -25.08 30.72
C LEU A 13 1.18 -24.91 32.09
N VAL A 14 2.46 -24.57 32.11
CA VAL A 14 3.19 -24.28 33.36
C VAL A 14 2.61 -23.09 34.11
N VAL A 15 2.29 -22.00 33.40
CA VAL A 15 1.63 -20.82 33.99
C VAL A 15 0.24 -21.18 34.54
N LEU A 16 -0.52 -22.00 33.82
CA LEU A 16 -1.82 -22.52 34.26
C LEU A 16 -1.72 -23.41 35.51
N LEU A 17 -0.62 -24.15 35.70
CA LEU A 17 -0.36 -24.94 36.90
C LEU A 17 0.00 -24.04 38.10
N LEU A 18 0.81 -23.00 37.88
CA LEU A 18 1.24 -22.04 38.92
C LEU A 18 0.10 -21.14 39.39
N PHE A 19 -0.63 -20.55 38.44
CA PHE A 19 -1.71 -19.60 38.72
C PHE A 19 -3.08 -20.28 38.81
N GLY A 20 -3.24 -21.47 38.24
CA GLY A 20 -4.52 -22.17 38.16
C GLY A 20 -5.36 -21.73 36.96
N ALA A 21 -6.10 -22.67 36.37
CA ALA A 21 -6.98 -22.42 35.21
C ALA A 21 -8.12 -21.42 35.47
N ARG A 22 -8.44 -21.12 36.73
CA ARG A 22 -9.45 -20.11 37.10
C ARG A 22 -8.89 -18.69 37.20
N ARG A 23 -7.60 -18.48 37.48
CA ARG A 23 -7.07 -17.14 37.73
C ARG A 23 -6.88 -16.30 36.47
N ILE A 24 -6.35 -16.88 35.39
CA ILE A 24 -6.19 -16.18 34.11
C ILE A 24 -7.53 -15.64 33.57
N PRO A 25 -8.62 -16.43 33.46
CA PRO A 25 -9.90 -15.92 32.95
C PRO A 25 -10.54 -14.93 33.93
N GLU A 26 -10.41 -15.13 35.24
CA GLU A 26 -10.94 -14.20 36.25
C GLU A 26 -10.27 -12.81 36.16
N MET A 27 -8.94 -12.77 36.05
CA MET A 27 -8.20 -11.52 35.84
C MET A 27 -8.53 -10.90 34.48
N ALA A 28 -8.60 -11.71 33.41
CA ALA A 28 -8.95 -11.23 32.08
C ALA A 28 -10.36 -10.63 32.01
N GLN A 29 -11.33 -11.18 32.75
CA GLN A 29 -12.68 -10.60 32.83
C GLN A 29 -12.69 -9.24 33.51
N GLY A 30 -11.94 -9.06 34.60
CA GLY A 30 -11.79 -7.76 35.26
C GLY A 30 -11.09 -6.73 34.36
N LEU A 31 -9.95 -7.12 33.78
CA LEU A 31 -9.16 -6.27 32.90
C LEU A 31 -9.94 -5.90 31.62
N GLY A 32 -10.65 -6.86 31.03
CA GLY A 32 -11.43 -6.69 29.81
C GLY A 32 -12.61 -5.73 30.00
N LYS A 33 -13.27 -5.77 31.17
CA LYS A 33 -14.30 -4.78 31.52
C LYS A 33 -13.70 -3.38 31.64
N GLY A 34 -12.58 -3.23 32.35
CA GLY A 34 -11.89 -1.95 32.49
C GLY A 34 -11.42 -1.36 31.16
N ILE A 35 -10.79 -2.17 30.30
CA ILE A 35 -10.36 -1.75 28.96
C ILE A 35 -11.57 -1.37 28.09
N ARG A 36 -12.68 -2.10 28.18
CA ARG A 36 -13.90 -1.80 27.41
C ARG A 36 -14.53 -0.48 27.84
N GLU A 37 -14.66 -0.23 29.14
CA GLU A 37 -15.14 1.03 29.71
C GLU A 37 -14.22 2.19 29.30
N PHE A 38 -12.90 2.00 29.43
CA PHE A 38 -11.90 2.99 29.04
C PHE A 38 -11.96 3.35 27.56
N ARG A 39 -12.06 2.32 26.68
CA ARG A 39 -12.24 2.53 25.23
C ARG A 39 -13.55 3.24 24.92
N LYS A 40 -14.62 2.97 25.66
CA LYS A 40 -15.91 3.64 25.50
C LYS A 40 -15.80 5.12 25.89
N ALA A 41 -15.21 5.43 27.04
CA ALA A 41 -14.99 6.81 27.48
C ALA A 41 -14.10 7.61 26.50
N ILE A 42 -13.04 7.00 25.97
CA ILE A 42 -12.20 7.66 24.94
C ILE A 42 -13.01 7.96 23.67
N LYS A 43 -13.86 7.03 23.23
CA LYS A 43 -14.70 7.22 22.04
C LYS A 43 -15.71 8.35 22.24
N ASP A 44 -16.34 8.40 23.41
CA ASP A 44 -17.31 9.44 23.78
C ASP A 44 -16.67 10.83 23.75
N VAL A 45 -15.49 10.97 24.36
CA VAL A 45 -14.71 12.22 24.33
C VAL A 45 -14.29 12.59 22.90
N GLN A 46 -13.92 11.61 22.07
CA GLN A 46 -13.54 11.86 20.69
C GLN A 46 -14.74 12.32 19.83
N GLU A 47 -15.93 11.78 20.09
CA GLU A 47 -17.18 12.18 19.44
C GLU A 47 -17.62 13.58 19.89
N GLU A 48 -17.52 13.91 21.18
CA GLU A 48 -17.77 15.29 21.67
C GLU A 48 -16.79 16.31 21.10
N VAL A 49 -15.51 15.96 20.97
CA VAL A 49 -14.48 16.83 20.37
C VAL A 49 -14.70 16.99 18.87
N ASP A 50 -15.18 15.97 18.16
CA ASP A 50 -15.53 16.05 16.74
C ASP A 50 -16.80 16.89 16.50
N VAL A 51 -17.80 16.76 17.37
CA VAL A 51 -19.04 17.57 17.33
C VAL A 51 -18.79 19.04 17.67
N THR A 52 -17.87 19.32 18.60
CA THR A 52 -17.46 20.71 18.92
C THR A 52 -16.41 21.26 17.93
N GLY A 53 -15.73 20.38 17.19
CA GLY A 53 -14.78 20.69 16.11
C GLY A 53 -15.42 20.89 14.73
N THR A 54 -16.70 20.54 14.56
CA THR A 54 -17.46 20.78 13.32
C THR A 54 -18.00 22.22 13.24
N MET A 55 -17.12 23.18 13.52
CA MET A 55 -17.15 24.55 12.97
C MET A 55 -15.75 24.96 12.47
N ASN A 56 -14.82 24.03 12.22
CA ASN A 56 -13.60 24.30 11.47
C ASN A 56 -12.98 23.05 10.80
N GLY A 57 -13.83 22.17 10.30
CA GLY A 57 -13.45 21.02 9.48
C GLY A 57 -13.86 21.23 8.03
N THR A 58 -13.37 22.29 7.38
CA THR A 58 -13.17 22.23 5.93
C THR A 58 -12.42 20.93 5.68
N THR A 59 -13.08 19.95 5.07
CA THR A 59 -12.42 18.93 4.27
C THR A 59 -11.64 19.69 3.19
N GLN A 60 -10.50 20.25 3.56
CA GLN A 60 -9.40 20.45 2.65
C GLN A 60 -8.82 19.06 2.41
N THR A 61 -9.58 18.26 1.65
CA THR A 61 -8.98 17.72 0.44
C THR A 61 -8.43 18.96 -0.26
N ILE A 62 -7.16 19.27 -0.02
CA ILE A 62 -6.43 20.25 -0.82
C ILE A 62 -6.54 19.67 -2.23
N PRO A 63 -7.35 20.22 -3.16
CA PRO A 63 -7.14 19.85 -4.55
C PRO A 63 -5.69 20.20 -4.85
N PRO A 64 -4.90 19.28 -5.45
CA PRO A 64 -3.51 19.58 -5.75
C PRO A 64 -3.46 20.93 -6.48
N PRO A 65 -2.82 21.97 -5.90
CA PRO A 65 -2.68 23.21 -6.61
C PRO A 65 -1.92 22.85 -7.89
N GLY A 66 -2.51 23.22 -9.03
CA GLY A 66 -1.92 23.08 -10.34
C GLY A 66 -0.58 23.80 -10.39
N GLY A 67 0.46 23.11 -9.94
CA GLY A 67 1.86 23.48 -10.01
C GLY A 67 2.50 22.76 -11.18
N GLN A 68 2.00 23.03 -12.39
CA GLN A 68 2.79 22.89 -13.60
C GLN A 68 3.96 23.87 -13.50
N VAL A 69 5.08 23.44 -12.91
CA VAL A 69 6.36 24.16 -12.97
C VAL A 69 7.50 23.16 -12.90
N ALA A 70 7.56 22.29 -13.90
CA ALA A 70 8.82 21.70 -14.36
C ALA A 70 8.90 21.72 -15.90
N ARG A 71 9.07 22.94 -16.43
CA ARG A 71 10.06 23.25 -17.48
C ARG A 71 9.80 22.97 -18.97
N GLN A 72 8.58 22.93 -19.50
CA GLN A 72 8.45 22.92 -20.98
C GLN A 72 7.33 23.82 -21.52
N ALA A 73 7.66 25.10 -21.69
CA ALA A 73 7.21 25.95 -22.79
C ALA A 73 8.19 27.15 -22.91
N PRO A 74 8.44 27.79 -24.09
CA PRO A 74 7.65 27.73 -25.33
C PRO A 74 8.43 27.70 -26.69
N ALA A 75 7.88 26.92 -27.65
CA ALA A 75 7.71 27.20 -29.11
C ALA A 75 8.95 27.28 -30.04
N PRO A 76 8.84 27.15 -31.39
CA PRO A 76 7.64 27.09 -32.24
C PRO A 76 7.68 26.08 -33.43
N GLN A 77 6.55 26.01 -34.16
CA GLN A 77 6.40 25.62 -35.58
C GLN A 77 6.08 24.15 -35.93
N ALA A 78 4.77 23.94 -36.04
CA ALA A 78 4.21 23.25 -37.18
C ALA A 78 4.83 23.71 -38.53
N ALA A 79 4.97 22.76 -39.45
CA ALA A 79 5.20 22.89 -40.89
C ALA A 79 6.63 23.22 -41.38
N GLN A 80 7.42 22.18 -41.65
CA GLN A 80 8.24 22.13 -42.88
C GLN A 80 8.16 20.73 -43.52
N PRO A 81 7.61 20.58 -44.74
CA PRO A 81 7.79 19.39 -45.56
C PRO A 81 9.16 19.47 -46.24
N GLN A 82 10.09 18.56 -45.97
CA GLN A 82 11.38 18.48 -46.68
C GLN A 82 11.97 17.06 -46.61
N PRO A 83 12.77 16.63 -47.59
CA PRO A 83 12.47 15.52 -48.49
C PRO A 83 13.33 14.28 -48.18
N GLN A 84 12.79 13.08 -48.44
CA GLN A 84 13.56 11.84 -48.45
C GLN A 84 14.66 11.93 -49.53
N PRO A 85 15.95 11.76 -49.22
CA PRO A 85 16.96 11.45 -50.22
C PRO A 85 17.06 9.93 -50.31
N ALA A 86 16.54 9.40 -51.42
CA ALA A 86 16.91 8.09 -51.91
C ALA A 86 18.42 8.05 -52.16
N VAL A 87 19.13 7.15 -51.47
CA VAL A 87 20.39 6.54 -51.90
C VAL A 87 20.23 5.05 -51.61
N ALA A 88 19.66 4.28 -52.51
CA ALA A 88 20.25 3.80 -53.76
C ALA A 88 21.47 2.88 -53.53
N ALA A 89 21.35 1.72 -54.15
CA ALA A 89 22.36 0.71 -54.50
C ALA A 89 22.58 -0.43 -53.48
N THR A 90 21.89 -1.57 -53.62
CA THR A 90 22.22 -2.79 -54.44
C THR A 90 23.41 -3.59 -53.92
N PRO A 91 23.63 -4.86 -54.33
CA PRO A 91 22.70 -5.92 -54.77
C PRO A 91 23.04 -7.31 -54.13
N THR A 92 22.10 -8.26 -54.26
CA THR A 92 22.30 -9.65 -54.73
C THR A 92 23.29 -10.61 -54.03
N GLU A 93 22.76 -11.82 -53.79
CA GLU A 93 23.45 -13.12 -53.67
C GLU A 93 24.32 -13.36 -52.42
N THR A 94 24.47 -14.56 -51.85
CA THR A 94 24.15 -15.92 -52.28
C THR A 94 24.27 -16.81 -51.03
N GLU A 95 23.32 -17.72 -50.83
CA GLU A 95 23.54 -19.15 -50.50
C GLU A 95 22.17 -19.76 -50.19
N SER A 96 21.61 -20.51 -51.13
CA SER A 96 21.87 -21.95 -51.36
C SER A 96 20.76 -22.75 -50.66
N SER A 97 19.70 -23.15 -51.37
CA SER A 97 19.64 -24.43 -52.11
C SER A 97 19.90 -25.59 -51.13
N SER A 98 19.03 -26.55 -50.87
CA SER A 98 18.19 -27.34 -51.76
C SER A 98 17.66 -28.48 -50.90
N GLU A 99 16.36 -28.79 -50.98
CA GLU A 99 15.76 -30.15 -50.90
C GLU A 99 14.26 -29.95 -50.68
N ALA A 100 13.41 -29.91 -51.70
CA ALA A 100 13.11 -30.96 -52.67
C ALA A 100 12.74 -32.30 -52.01
N ARG A 101 11.44 -32.52 -51.78
CA ARG A 101 10.70 -33.56 -52.52
C ARG A 101 9.22 -33.56 -52.16
N SER A 102 8.44 -33.64 -53.24
CA SER A 102 7.20 -34.43 -53.41
C SER A 102 6.01 -34.14 -52.50
#